data_AF-A0A843E362-F1
#
_entry.id   AF-A0A843E362-F1
#
_cell.length_a   1.000
_cell.length_b   1.000
_cell.length_c   1.000
_cell.angle_alpha   90.00
_cell.angle_beta   90.00
_cell.angle_gamma   90.00
#
_symmetry.space_group_name_H-M   'P 1'
#
loop_
_entity.id
_entity.type
_entity.pdbx_description
1 polymer ?
#
loop_
_entity_poly.entity_id
_entity_poly.type
_entity_poly.pdbx_seq_one_letter_code
_entity_poly.pdbx_strand_id
1 'polypeptide(L)'
;MITIIGTGHVFRLSEPIMFLIKNIWPEAVLVELDYTRFKMLTGQQEPGSQPVQTKDKSPWIYRRAAKYQQKMAQEHGSDVGSELVTAALTGRQIGAEVAFIDTNAATVMNEMWEEMPFRERMRYSISTYTDGFRGKKRADSV
;
A
#
# COMPACT_ATOMS: atom_id res chain seq x y z
N MET A 1 19.23 11.00 -15.41
CA MET A 1 18.53 9.87 -16.06
C MET A 1 17.41 9.43 -15.12
N ILE A 2 16.21 9.12 -15.64
CA ILE A 2 15.10 8.63 -14.82
C ILE A 2 14.79 7.19 -15.24
N THR A 3 14.74 6.28 -14.29
CA THR A 3 14.38 4.87 -14.50
C THR A 3 13.08 4.58 -13.76
N ILE A 4 12.07 4.12 -14.49
CA ILE A 4 10.77 3.74 -13.92
C ILE A 4 10.74 2.23 -13.75
N ILE A 5 10.48 1.77 -12.54
CA ILE A 5 10.34 0.34 -12.22
C ILE A 5 8.87 0.07 -11.94
N GLY A 6 8.20 -0.63 -12.86
CA GLY A 6 6.84 -1.11 -12.64
C GLY A 6 6.83 -2.21 -11.57
N THR A 7 5.89 -2.12 -10.63
CA THR A 7 5.70 -3.13 -9.58
C THR A 7 4.30 -3.72 -9.64
N GLY A 8 4.08 -4.80 -8.89
CA GLY A 8 2.77 -5.41 -8.77
C GLY A 8 2.66 -6.25 -7.51
N HIS A 9 1.54 -6.14 -6.81
CA HIS A 9 1.29 -6.83 -5.55
C HIS A 9 1.14 -8.36 -5.67
N VAL A 10 1.23 -8.93 -6.87
CA VAL A 10 1.08 -10.37 -7.15
C VAL A 10 2.45 -11.07 -7.22
N PHE A 11 3.53 -10.29 -7.30
CA PHE A 11 4.87 -10.81 -7.58
C PHE A 11 5.81 -10.60 -6.41
N ARG A 12 6.76 -11.52 -6.22
CA ARG A 12 7.88 -11.35 -5.29
C ARG A 12 8.98 -10.53 -5.96
N LEU A 13 8.94 -9.21 -5.77
CA LEU A 13 9.82 -8.27 -6.47
C LEU A 13 10.99 -7.72 -5.65
N SER A 14 11.10 -8.11 -4.37
CA SER A 14 12.14 -7.58 -3.48
C SER A 14 13.55 -7.76 -4.05
N GLU A 15 13.93 -8.98 -4.46
CA GLU A 15 15.27 -9.26 -5.00
C GLU A 15 15.56 -8.50 -6.31
N PRO A 16 14.70 -8.53 -7.35
CA PRO A 16 14.90 -7.73 -8.55
C PRO A 16 15.03 -6.23 -8.28
N ILE A 17 14.21 -5.67 -7.39
CA ILE A 17 14.25 -4.25 -7.03
C ILE A 17 15.58 -3.91 -6.34
N MET A 18 16.01 -4.74 -5.39
CA MET A 18 17.30 -4.57 -4.71
C MET A 18 18.45 -4.58 -5.71
N PHE A 19 18.42 -5.55 -6.64
CA PHE A 19 19.42 -5.68 -7.68
C PHE A 19 19.46 -4.42 -8.55
N LEU A 20 18.31 -3.97 -9.08
CA LEU A 20 18.24 -2.80 -9.94
C LEU A 20 18.76 -1.54 -9.24
N ILE A 21 18.31 -1.26 -8.02
CA ILE A 21 18.74 -0.05 -7.27
C ILE A 21 20.24 -0.08 -7.02
N LYS A 22 20.80 -1.23 -6.60
CA LYS A 22 22.24 -1.37 -6.33
C LYS A 22 23.09 -1.27 -7.59
N ASN A 23 22.60 -1.71 -8.74
CA ASN A 23 23.33 -1.64 -10.01
C ASN A 23 23.23 -0.27 -10.68
N ILE A 24 22.05 0.35 -10.65
CA ILE A 24 21.84 1.70 -11.20
C ILE A 24 22.55 2.74 -10.34
N TRP A 25 22.63 2.51 -9.03
CA TRP A 25 23.21 3.42 -8.04
C TRP A 25 22.66 4.86 -8.16
N PRO A 26 21.34 5.05 -8.05
CA PRO A 26 20.72 6.36 -8.25
C PRO A 26 21.05 7.33 -7.11
N GLU A 27 20.99 8.62 -7.38
CA GLU A 27 21.08 9.68 -6.37
C GLU A 27 19.82 9.74 -5.49
N ALA A 28 18.67 9.37 -6.05
CA ALA A 28 17.39 9.34 -5.36
C ALA A 28 16.50 8.16 -5.77
N VAL A 29 15.72 7.66 -4.82
CA VAL A 29 14.68 6.64 -5.00
C VAL A 29 13.33 7.25 -4.60
N LEU A 30 12.45 7.40 -5.58
CA LEU A 30 11.09 7.91 -5.37
C LEU A 30 10.12 6.74 -5.31
N VAL A 31 9.32 6.69 -4.26
CA VAL A 31 8.42 5.55 -3.99
C VAL A 31 6.99 6.06 -3.94
N GLU A 32 6.11 5.43 -4.73
CA GLU A 32 4.66 5.64 -4.72
C GLU A 32 4.02 5.02 -3.47
N LEU A 33 4.41 5.56 -2.31
CA LEU A 33 3.96 5.15 -1.00
C LEU A 33 3.94 6.36 -0.08
N ASP A 34 2.88 6.56 0.70
CA ASP A 34 2.85 7.63 1.68
C ASP A 34 3.66 7.23 2.94
N TYR A 35 4.22 8.23 3.63
CA TYR A 35 5.08 7.99 4.78
C TYR A 35 4.37 7.28 5.96
N THR A 36 3.06 7.52 6.14
CA THR A 36 2.29 6.87 7.20
C THR A 36 2.21 5.37 6.92
N ARG A 37 1.93 5.01 5.66
CA ARG A 37 1.85 3.63 5.21
C ARG A 37 3.20 2.93 5.25
N PHE A 38 4.29 3.60 4.90
CA PHE A 38 5.65 3.07 5.07
C PHE A 38 5.94 2.69 6.53
N LYS A 39 5.61 3.56 7.49
CA LYS A 39 5.80 3.26 8.92
C LYS A 39 4.98 2.06 9.39
N MET A 40 3.73 1.95 8.91
CA MET A 40 2.86 0.81 9.23
C MET A 40 3.43 -0.50 8.68
N LEU A 41 3.93 -0.51 7.45
CA LEU A 41 4.48 -1.71 6.79
C LEU A 41 5.83 -2.16 7.37
N THR A 42 6.67 -1.22 7.80
CA THR A 42 8.00 -1.52 8.36
C THR A 42 7.99 -1.83 9.85
N GLY A 43 6.86 -1.62 10.53
CA GLY A 43 6.78 -1.73 12.00
C GLY A 43 7.65 -0.71 12.73
N GLN A 44 8.21 0.29 12.04
CA GLN A 44 8.98 1.37 12.64
C GLN A 44 8.03 2.30 13.42
N GLN A 45 7.87 2.03 14.72
CA GLN A 45 7.44 3.04 15.69
C GLN A 45 8.66 3.91 16.03
N GLU A 46 8.53 5.24 15.99
CA GLU A 46 9.66 6.08 16.38
C GLU A 46 10.01 5.85 17.86
N PRO A 47 11.30 5.86 18.25
CA PRO A 47 11.69 5.77 19.65
C PRO A 47 11.07 6.95 20.42
N GLY A 48 10.12 6.68 21.31
CA GLY A 48 9.40 7.70 22.08
C GLY A 48 8.01 8.07 21.54
N SER A 49 7.60 7.52 20.39
CA SER A 49 6.19 7.49 20.03
C SER A 49 5.50 6.48 20.94
N GLN A 50 4.51 6.92 21.73
CA GLN A 50 3.58 5.99 22.38
C GLN A 50 3.11 4.96 21.35
N PRO A 51 2.87 3.69 21.74
CA PRO A 51 2.29 2.73 20.83
C PRO A 51 1.12 3.44 20.20
N VAL A 52 1.10 3.50 18.87
CA VAL A 52 0.00 4.09 18.12
C VAL A 52 -1.19 3.14 18.33
N GLN A 53 -1.73 3.16 19.54
CA GLN A 53 -3.15 3.13 19.82
C GLN A 53 -3.72 4.40 19.19
N THR A 54 -3.56 4.59 17.87
CA THR A 54 -4.65 5.20 17.15
C THR A 54 -5.79 4.24 17.40
N LYS A 55 -6.63 4.57 18.39
CA LYS A 55 -8.07 4.41 18.25
C LYS A 55 -8.33 4.72 16.80
N ASP A 56 -8.52 3.65 16.07
CA ASP A 56 -8.39 3.59 14.64
C ASP A 56 -9.43 4.60 14.12
N LYS A 57 -8.97 5.78 13.71
CA LYS A 57 -9.79 6.82 13.06
C LYS A 57 -9.64 6.73 11.55
N SER A 58 -8.91 5.73 11.06
CA SER A 58 -8.86 5.48 9.62
C SER A 58 -10.26 5.09 9.14
N PRO A 59 -10.75 5.69 8.05
CA PRO A 59 -12.09 5.44 7.55
C PRO A 59 -12.36 3.96 7.37
N TRP A 60 -13.58 3.52 7.66
CA TRP A 60 -13.97 2.11 7.53
C TRP A 60 -13.69 1.57 6.11
N ILE A 61 -13.75 2.44 5.11
CA ILE A 61 -13.47 2.17 3.70
C ILE A 61 -11.99 1.90 3.48
N TYR A 62 -11.11 2.74 4.03
CA TYR A 62 -9.67 2.57 3.94
C TYR A 62 -9.25 1.20 4.50
N ARG A 63 -9.78 0.84 5.68
CA ARG A 63 -9.52 -0.49 6.26
C ARG A 63 -9.98 -1.64 5.36
N ARG A 64 -11.10 -1.46 4.67
CA ARG A 64 -11.67 -2.48 3.80
C ARG A 64 -10.86 -2.64 2.51
N ALA A 65 -10.40 -1.54 1.93
CA ALA A 65 -9.48 -1.54 0.79
C ALA A 65 -8.15 -2.22 1.15
N ALA A 66 -7.58 -1.91 2.32
CA ALA A 66 -6.36 -2.54 2.82
C ALA A 66 -6.54 -4.06 3.01
N LYS A 67 -7.67 -4.51 3.58
CA LYS A 67 -8.00 -5.95 3.71
C LYS A 67 -8.11 -6.66 2.36
N TYR A 68 -8.68 -5.99 1.35
CA TYR A 68 -8.76 -6.55 0.00
C TYR A 68 -7.36 -6.75 -0.60
N GLN A 69 -6.50 -5.73 -0.50
CA GLN A 69 -5.11 -5.82 -0.97
C GLN A 69 -4.35 -6.94 -0.26
N GLN A 70 -4.52 -7.07 1.06
CA GLN A 70 -3.90 -8.14 1.84
C GLN A 70 -4.37 -9.53 1.43
N LYS A 71 -5.67 -9.70 1.16
CA LYS A 71 -6.22 -10.95 0.67
C LYS A 71 -5.62 -11.34 -0.69
N MET A 72 -5.56 -10.40 -1.63
CA MET A 72 -4.99 -10.65 -2.96
C MET A 72 -3.51 -11.03 -2.89
N ALA A 73 -2.72 -10.36 -2.05
CA ALA A 73 -1.31 -10.69 -1.90
C ALA A 73 -1.10 -12.08 -1.28
N GLN A 74 -1.91 -12.47 -0.28
CA GLN A 74 -1.87 -13.81 0.29
C GLN A 74 -2.22 -14.90 -0.74
N GLU A 75 -3.25 -14.69 -1.57
CA GLU A 75 -3.63 -15.62 -2.64
C GLU A 75 -2.52 -15.80 -3.69
N HIS A 76 -1.65 -14.82 -3.84
CA HIS A 76 -0.54 -14.82 -4.80
C HIS A 76 0.84 -15.01 -4.16
N GLY A 77 0.90 -15.32 -2.86
CA GLY A 77 2.13 -15.64 -2.15
C GLY A 77 3.11 -14.47 -2.01
N SER A 78 2.63 -13.23 -2.04
CA SER A 78 3.38 -11.99 -1.90
C SER A 78 2.95 -11.21 -0.65
N ASP A 79 3.79 -10.30 -0.17
CA ASP A 79 3.47 -9.37 0.92
C ASP A 79 3.13 -7.99 0.34
N VAL A 80 1.95 -7.45 0.66
CA VAL A 80 1.47 -6.15 0.13
C VAL A 80 2.48 -5.03 0.45
N GLY A 81 2.98 -4.37 -0.59
CA GLY A 81 3.84 -3.20 -0.42
C GLY A 81 5.26 -3.53 0.05
N SER A 82 5.61 -4.82 0.13
CA SER A 82 6.99 -5.27 0.43
C SER A 82 7.97 -4.77 -0.62
N GLU A 83 7.53 -4.65 -1.87
CA GLU A 83 8.29 -4.14 -2.99
C GLU A 83 8.68 -2.66 -2.82
N LEU A 84 7.72 -1.83 -2.39
CA LEU A 84 7.92 -0.40 -2.15
C LEU A 84 8.78 -0.15 -0.90
N VAL A 85 8.55 -0.94 0.16
CA VAL A 85 9.40 -0.91 1.36
C VAL A 85 10.83 -1.32 1.03
N THR A 86 11.00 -2.38 0.23
CA THR A 86 12.31 -2.85 -0.21
C THR A 86 13.05 -1.78 -1.02
N ALA A 87 12.35 -1.07 -1.91
CA ALA A 87 12.92 0.04 -2.67
C ALA A 87 13.43 1.15 -1.74
N ALA A 88 12.60 1.59 -0.80
CA ALA A 88 12.95 2.63 0.18
C ALA A 88 14.14 2.23 1.07
N LEU A 89 14.13 1.01 1.61
CA LEU A 89 15.22 0.52 2.47
C LEU A 89 16.53 0.34 1.70
N THR A 90 16.46 -0.17 0.46
CA THR A 90 17.65 -0.34 -0.39
C THR A 90 18.24 1.02 -0.78
N GLY A 91 17.40 1.98 -1.15
CA GLY A 91 17.83 3.35 -1.42
C GLY A 91 18.59 3.95 -0.23
N ARG A 92 18.01 3.85 0.97
CA ARG A 92 18.69 4.27 2.23
C ARG A 92 20.01 3.54 2.45
N GLN A 93 20.06 2.24 2.18
CA GLN A 93 21.26 1.42 2.38
C GLN A 93 22.44 1.87 1.49
N ILE A 94 22.16 2.29 0.26
CA ILE A 94 23.20 2.77 -0.67
C ILE A 94 23.50 4.27 -0.53
N GLY A 95 22.83 4.96 0.39
CA GLY A 95 23.00 6.40 0.62
C GLY A 95 22.24 7.30 -0.38
N ALA A 96 21.30 6.74 -1.14
CA ALA A 96 20.43 7.53 -2.01
C ALA A 96 19.38 8.30 -1.17
N GLU A 97 18.98 9.48 -1.65
CA GLU A 97 17.84 10.19 -1.10
C GLU A 97 16.55 9.36 -1.32
N VAL A 98 15.67 9.28 -0.32
CA VAL A 98 14.42 8.52 -0.46
C VAL A 98 13.24 9.46 -0.26
N ALA A 99 12.45 9.61 -1.32
CA ALA A 99 11.26 10.46 -1.35
C ALA A 99 9.99 9.62 -1.45
N PHE A 100 9.04 9.88 -0.55
CA PHE A 100 7.70 9.31 -0.56
C PHE A 100 6.78 10.26 -1.34
N ILE A 101 6.37 9.86 -2.54
CA ILE A 101 5.68 10.75 -3.50
C ILE A 101 4.17 10.53 -3.57
N ASP A 102 3.62 9.63 -2.76
CA ASP A 102 2.18 9.41 -2.70
C ASP A 102 1.52 10.26 -1.60
N THR A 103 0.27 10.66 -1.85
CA THR A 103 -0.53 11.44 -0.90
C THR A 103 -1.04 10.53 0.21
N ASN A 104 -1.27 11.08 1.41
CA ASN A 104 -1.84 10.32 2.51
C ASN A 104 -3.20 9.71 2.11
N ALA A 105 -3.21 8.38 1.91
CA ALA A 105 -4.38 7.68 1.41
C ALA A 105 -5.59 7.75 2.36
N ALA A 106 -5.37 7.89 3.67
CA ALA A 106 -6.47 8.07 4.62
C ALA A 106 -7.12 9.45 4.50
N THR A 107 -6.34 10.49 4.16
CA THR A 107 -6.86 11.84 3.93
C THR A 107 -7.67 11.89 2.65
N VAL A 108 -7.11 11.37 1.56
CA VAL A 108 -7.81 11.26 0.26
C VAL A 108 -9.12 10.48 0.40
N MET A 109 -9.10 9.36 1.13
CA MET A 109 -10.30 8.55 1.33
C MET A 109 -11.36 9.25 2.20
N ASN A 110 -10.94 10.08 3.15
CA ASN A 110 -11.85 10.90 3.96
C ASN A 110 -12.53 11.98 3.12
N GLU A 111 -11.73 12.76 2.38
CA GLU A 111 -12.23 13.82 1.49
C GLU A 111 -13.20 13.23 0.46
N MET A 112 -12.80 12.14 -0.20
CA MET A 112 -13.66 11.43 -1.15
C MET A 112 -14.99 10.98 -0.50
N TRP A 113 -14.94 10.49 0.75
CA TRP A 113 -16.17 10.11 1.45
C TRP A 113 -17.04 11.31 1.77
N GLU A 114 -16.46 12.40 2.25
CA GLU A 114 -17.16 13.65 2.62
C GLU A 114 -17.85 14.30 1.42
N GLU A 115 -17.20 14.31 0.26
CA GLU A 115 -17.74 14.88 -0.98
C GLU A 115 -18.81 14.00 -1.64
N MET A 116 -18.84 12.69 -1.37
CA MET A 116 -19.82 11.79 -1.99
C MET A 116 -21.28 12.10 -1.59
N PRO A 117 -22.19 12.24 -2.57
CA PRO A 117 -23.62 12.28 -2.31
C PRO A 117 -24.11 10.98 -1.65
N PHE A 118 -25.15 11.06 -0.83
CA PHE A 118 -25.72 9.91 -0.11
C PHE A 118 -26.04 8.71 -1.02
N ARG A 119 -26.53 8.95 -2.25
CA ARG A 119 -26.83 7.91 -3.23
C ARG A 119 -25.58 7.12 -3.64
N GLU A 120 -24.46 7.81 -3.81
CA GLU A 120 -23.19 7.20 -4.20
C GLU A 120 -22.55 6.45 -3.04
N ARG A 121 -22.62 7.00 -1.81
CA ARG A 121 -22.22 6.27 -0.60
C ARG A 121 -22.98 4.95 -0.43
N MET A 122 -24.29 4.95 -0.68
CA MET A 122 -25.10 3.71 -0.65
C MET A 122 -24.70 2.74 -1.77
N ARG A 123 -24.52 3.22 -3.00
CA ARG A 123 -24.07 2.39 -4.12
C ARG A 123 -22.72 1.74 -3.84
N TYR A 124 -21.75 2.52 -3.36
CA TYR A 124 -20.42 2.05 -2.98
C TYR A 124 -20.48 1.00 -1.87
N SER A 125 -21.33 1.23 -0.87
CA SER A 125 -21.54 0.26 0.20
C SER A 125 -22.10 -1.06 -0.37
N ILE A 126 -23.17 -1.00 -1.16
CA ILE A 126 -23.81 -2.17 -1.78
C ILE A 126 -22.83 -2.92 -2.68
N SER A 127 -22.08 -2.24 -3.55
CA SER A 127 -21.11 -2.87 -4.45
C SER A 127 -20.04 -3.64 -3.68
N THR A 128 -19.55 -3.05 -2.60
CA THR A 128 -18.54 -3.68 -1.74
C THR A 128 -19.10 -4.88 -0.96
N TYR A 129 -20.40 -4.91 -0.66
CA TYR A 129 -21.09 -6.08 -0.10
C TYR A 129 -21.30 -7.17 -1.16
N THR A 130 -21.72 -6.81 -2.37
CA THR A 130 -21.96 -7.77 -3.45
C THR A 130 -20.67 -8.44 -3.93
N ASP A 131 -19.56 -7.70 -4.03
CA ASP A 131 -18.27 -8.28 -4.41
C ASP A 131 -17.73 -9.24 -3.35
N GLY A 132 -17.94 -8.94 -2.07
CA GLY A 132 -17.61 -9.85 -0.96
C GLY A 132 -18.40 -11.17 -0.99
N PHE A 133 -19.67 -11.13 -1.42
CA PHE A 133 -20.51 -12.33 -1.56
C PHE A 133 -20.25 -13.09 -2.86
N ARG A 134 -19.97 -12.38 -3.96
CA ARG A 134 -19.87 -12.96 -5.30
C ARG A 134 -18.46 -13.46 -5.63
N GLY A 135 -17.42 -12.95 -4.96
CA GLY A 135 -16.05 -13.45 -5.07
C GLY A 135 -15.86 -14.89 -4.56
N LYS A 136 -16.73 -15.36 -3.65
CA LYS A 136 -16.69 -16.76 -3.16
C LYS A 136 -17.13 -17.78 -4.21
N LYS A 137 -18.05 -17.41 -5.12
CA LYS A 137 -18.65 -18.36 -6.07
C LYS A 137 -17.77 -18.75 -7.26
N ARG A 138 -16.61 -18.08 -7.48
CA ARG A 138 -15.70 -18.42 -8.58
C ARG A 138 -14.50 -19.27 -8.17
N ALA A 139 -14.15 -19.29 -6.87
CA ALA A 139 -13.04 -20.10 -6.38
C ALA A 139 -13.39 -21.60 -6.25
N ASP A 140 -14.68 -21.94 -6.18
CA ASP A 140 -15.17 -23.33 -6.02
C ASP A 140 -15.51 -24.02 -7.36
N SER A 141 -15.12 -23.44 -8.50
CA SER A 141 -15.52 -23.92 -9.84
C SER A 141 -14.36 -24.10 -10.82
N VAL A 142 -13.14 -24.28 -10.33
CA VAL A 142 -11.97 -24.72 -11.12
C VAL A 142 -11.34 -25.94 -10.47
#